data_AF-A0A2V9TD85-F1
#
_entry.id   AF-A0A2V9TD85-F1
#
_cell.length_a   1.000
_cell.length_b   1.000
_cell.length_c   1.000
_cell.angle_alpha   90.00
_cell.angle_beta   90.00
_cell.angle_gamma   90.00
#
_symmetry.space_group_name_H-M   'P 1'
#
loop_
_entity.id
_entity.type
_entity.pdbx_description
1 polymer ?
#
loop_
_entity_poly.entity_id
_entity_poly.type
_entity_poly.pdbx_seq_one_letter_code
_entity_poly.pdbx_strand_id
1 'polypeptide(L)'
;MPLKYDLDLLKLIFHGIAQDFPEDILPLLFHGTTMADLAATADLYVSLHTADLGRDADQSTAEAVYDGYSRVAVPRTEAGWHVYEGPPMPQVSNAAPIGVPRSTAGTPVITAAAVGTAATGAGHCLYWVRVNRWQINLQANVFASFGIGDLRFNAG
;
A
#
# COMPACT_ATOMS: atom_id res chain seq x y z
N MET A 1 -1.24 -22.04 10.43
CA MET A 1 -0.18 -22.10 9.41
C MET A 1 -0.70 -21.30 8.24
N PRO A 2 -0.07 -20.18 7.86
CA PRO A 2 -0.51 -19.45 6.69
C PRO A 2 -0.46 -20.36 5.46
N LEU A 3 -1.44 -20.21 4.56
CA LEU A 3 -1.43 -21.01 3.34
C LEU A 3 -0.23 -20.56 2.52
N LYS A 4 0.53 -21.50 1.96
CA LYS A 4 1.73 -21.26 1.16
C LYS A 4 1.53 -20.15 0.11
N TYR A 5 0.32 -20.06 -0.44
CA TYR A 5 -0.10 -19.10 -1.46
C TYR A 5 -0.23 -17.64 -1.00
N ASP A 6 -0.43 -17.37 0.30
CA ASP A 6 -0.63 -16.00 0.81
C ASP A 6 0.66 -15.18 0.69
N LEU A 7 1.81 -15.82 0.94
CA LEU A 7 3.13 -15.18 0.88
C LEU A 7 3.53 -14.85 -0.56
N ASP A 8 3.26 -15.77 -1.48
CA ASP A 8 3.65 -15.63 -2.89
C ASP A 8 2.82 -14.53 -3.59
N LEU A 9 1.54 -14.38 -3.20
CA LEU A 9 0.71 -13.26 -3.64
C LEU A 9 1.25 -11.90 -3.16
N LEU A 10 1.72 -11.81 -1.91
CA LEU A 10 2.33 -10.58 -1.41
C LEU A 10 3.65 -10.26 -2.12
N LYS A 11 4.50 -11.25 -2.37
CA LYS A 11 5.75 -11.05 -3.13
C LYS A 11 5.45 -10.57 -4.56
N LEU A 12 4.43 -11.14 -5.21
CA LEU A 12 4.01 -10.66 -6.52
C LEU A 12 3.53 -9.20 -6.46
N ILE A 13 2.67 -8.86 -5.50
CA ILE A 13 2.12 -7.49 -5.36
C ILE A 13 3.20 -6.48 -4.97
N PHE A 14 4.14 -6.80 -4.09
CA PHE A 14 5.04 -5.80 -3.52
C PHE A 14 6.46 -5.82 -4.06
N HIS A 15 6.88 -6.90 -4.69
CA HIS A 15 8.21 -7.04 -5.28
C HIS A 15 8.19 -7.21 -6.80
N GLY A 16 7.01 -7.38 -7.41
CA GLY A 16 6.87 -7.52 -8.86
C GLY A 16 7.56 -8.77 -9.43
N ILE A 17 8.01 -9.69 -8.56
CA ILE A 17 8.73 -10.90 -8.92
C ILE A 17 7.84 -12.12 -8.72
N ALA A 18 7.71 -12.92 -9.77
CA ALA A 18 7.14 -14.25 -9.73
C ALA A 18 8.24 -15.25 -9.30
N GLN A 19 8.68 -15.21 -8.04
CA GLN A 19 9.60 -16.25 -7.54
C GLN A 19 8.76 -17.32 -6.84
N ASP A 20 8.95 -18.58 -7.25
CA ASP A 20 8.37 -19.78 -6.67
C ASP A 20 6.84 -19.95 -6.78
N PHE A 21 6.28 -19.87 -8.00
CA PHE A 21 4.94 -20.44 -8.26
C PHE A 21 5.06 -21.92 -8.64
N PRO A 22 4.81 -22.90 -7.73
CA PRO A 22 4.58 -24.28 -8.12
C PRO A 22 3.16 -24.40 -8.68
N GLU A 23 3.05 -24.42 -10.01
CA GLU A 23 1.98 -24.99 -10.86
C GLU A 23 0.50 -24.62 -10.64
N ASP A 24 0.09 -24.06 -9.50
CA ASP A 24 -1.29 -23.63 -9.23
C ASP A 24 -1.53 -22.17 -9.63
N ILE A 25 -1.10 -21.86 -10.85
CA ILE A 25 -1.62 -20.75 -11.65
C ILE A 25 -3.05 -21.02 -12.12
N LEU A 26 -3.64 -22.17 -11.75
CA LEU A 26 -4.93 -22.63 -12.25
C LEU A 26 -6.04 -21.55 -12.16
N PRO A 27 -6.22 -20.77 -11.08
CA PRO A 27 -7.21 -19.69 -11.08
C PRO A 27 -6.87 -18.49 -11.98
N LEU A 28 -5.57 -18.21 -12.19
CA LEU A 28 -5.03 -17.18 -13.10
C LEU A 28 -5.13 -17.61 -14.58
N LEU A 29 -4.96 -18.90 -14.86
CA LEU A 29 -5.06 -19.51 -16.19
C LEU A 29 -6.51 -19.67 -16.65
N PHE A 30 -7.44 -19.93 -15.72
CA PHE A 30 -8.85 -20.19 -16.04
C PHE A 30 -9.74 -18.94 -16.07
N HIS A 31 -9.26 -17.76 -15.63
CA HIS A 31 -10.05 -16.51 -15.62
C HIS A 31 -9.44 -15.34 -16.42
N GLY A 32 -8.28 -15.52 -17.09
CA GLY A 32 -7.88 -14.66 -18.21
C GLY A 32 -7.26 -13.30 -17.88
N THR A 33 -6.71 -13.08 -16.68
CA THR A 33 -5.89 -11.89 -16.40
C THR A 33 -4.40 -12.22 -16.58
N THR A 34 -3.72 -11.54 -17.51
CA THR A 34 -2.31 -11.82 -17.81
C THR A 34 -1.40 -11.40 -16.65
N MET A 35 -0.44 -12.27 -16.27
CA MET A 35 0.55 -12.00 -15.21
C MET A 35 1.31 -10.68 -15.39
N ALA A 36 1.41 -10.16 -16.61
CA ALA A 36 2.09 -8.90 -16.93
C ALA A 36 1.46 -7.68 -16.23
N ASP A 37 0.14 -7.66 -16.06
CA ASP A 37 -0.55 -6.56 -15.38
C ASP A 37 -0.31 -6.58 -13.86
N LEU A 38 -0.14 -7.78 -13.29
CA LEU A 38 0.11 -7.97 -11.86
C LEU A 38 1.60 -7.92 -11.52
N ALA A 39 2.48 -8.34 -12.42
CA ALA A 39 3.94 -8.20 -12.33
C ALA A 39 4.45 -6.82 -12.80
N ALA A 40 3.55 -5.86 -13.03
CA ALA A 40 3.90 -4.52 -13.48
C ALA A 40 4.94 -3.88 -12.55
N THR A 41 6.04 -3.39 -13.12
CA THR A 41 7.11 -2.68 -12.39
C THR A 41 6.73 -1.27 -11.95
N ALA A 42 5.50 -0.84 -12.24
CA ALA A 42 4.98 0.45 -11.84
C ALA A 42 4.93 0.57 -10.31
N ASP A 43 5.26 1.77 -9.80
CA ASP A 43 5.23 2.04 -8.37
C ASP A 43 3.84 1.84 -7.78
N LEU A 44 3.80 1.47 -6.50
CA LEU A 44 2.59 1.57 -5.69
C LEU A 44 2.51 2.97 -5.09
N TYR A 45 1.30 3.47 -4.91
CA TYR A 45 1.07 4.82 -4.43
C TYR A 45 0.46 4.79 -3.04
N VAL A 46 1.14 5.43 -2.09
CA VAL A 46 0.66 5.64 -0.73
C VAL A 46 -0.18 6.91 -0.67
N SER A 47 -1.42 6.78 -0.25
CA SER A 47 -2.41 7.85 -0.09
C SER A 47 -2.86 8.00 1.37
N LEU A 48 -3.26 9.22 1.74
CA LEU A 48 -3.76 9.54 3.08
C LEU A 48 -5.27 9.70 3.07
N HIS A 49 -5.95 9.29 4.14
CA HIS A 49 -7.41 9.26 4.20
C HIS A 49 -7.96 9.76 5.54
N THR A 50 -9.12 10.41 5.49
CA THR A 50 -9.79 11.02 6.64
C THR A 50 -10.86 10.12 7.28
N ALA A 51 -11.09 8.94 6.72
CA ALA A 51 -11.98 7.93 7.25
C ALA A 51 -11.48 6.52 6.87
N ASP A 52 -12.15 5.50 7.40
CA ASP A 52 -11.93 4.13 6.96
C ASP A 52 -12.47 3.93 5.54
N LEU A 53 -11.71 3.23 4.71
CA LEU A 53 -12.06 3.01 3.30
C LEU A 53 -13.11 1.89 3.16
N GLY A 54 -13.05 0.87 4.01
CA GLY A 54 -13.90 -0.31 3.85
C GLY A 54 -13.40 -1.25 2.74
N ARG A 55 -14.25 -2.19 2.31
CA ARG A 55 -13.84 -3.32 1.46
C ARG A 55 -13.86 -3.01 -0.04
N ASP A 56 -14.76 -2.14 -0.49
CA ASP A 56 -15.02 -1.88 -1.91
C ASP A 56 -14.59 -0.46 -2.34
N ALA A 57 -13.77 0.19 -1.52
CA ALA A 57 -13.27 1.52 -1.78
C ALA A 57 -12.19 1.53 -2.87
N ASP A 58 -12.12 2.66 -3.55
CA ASP A 58 -10.99 3.04 -4.39
C ASP A 58 -10.03 3.98 -3.64
N GLN A 59 -8.90 4.34 -4.25
CA GLN A 59 -7.93 5.24 -3.62
C GLN A 59 -8.45 6.68 -3.47
N SER A 60 -9.56 7.05 -4.11
CA SER A 60 -10.19 8.37 -3.93
C SER A 60 -11.18 8.40 -2.76
N THR A 61 -11.56 7.24 -2.23
CA THR A 61 -12.52 7.12 -1.14
C THR A 61 -11.96 7.73 0.14
N ALA A 62 -12.59 8.80 0.63
CA ALA A 62 -12.15 9.56 1.80
C ALA A 62 -10.68 10.03 1.72
N GLU A 63 -10.15 10.24 0.52
CA GLU A 63 -8.78 10.72 0.33
C GLU A 63 -8.60 12.14 0.87
N ALA A 64 -7.44 12.39 1.49
CA ALA A 64 -7.10 13.68 2.05
C ALA A 64 -7.00 14.75 0.96
N VAL A 65 -7.56 15.92 1.25
CA VAL A 65 -7.48 17.08 0.37
C VAL A 65 -6.84 18.23 1.12
N TYR A 66 -5.69 18.68 0.64
CA TYR A 66 -4.99 19.87 1.12
C TYR A 66 -4.00 20.37 0.08
N ASP A 67 -3.62 21.65 0.17
CA ASP A 67 -2.68 22.26 -0.77
C ASP A 67 -1.30 21.62 -0.64
N GLY A 68 -0.78 21.15 -1.78
CA GLY A 68 0.50 20.45 -1.86
C GLY A 68 0.41 18.93 -1.73
N TYR A 69 -0.77 18.35 -1.48
CA TYR A 69 -0.94 16.90 -1.41
C TYR A 69 -0.67 16.21 -2.76
N SER A 70 0.12 15.14 -2.71
CA SER A 70 0.21 14.14 -3.77
C SER A 70 0.44 12.77 -3.14
N ARG A 71 -0.08 11.72 -3.79
CA ARG A 71 0.25 10.34 -3.41
C ARG A 71 1.75 10.10 -3.55
N VAL A 72 2.31 9.28 -2.67
CA VAL A 72 3.75 8.99 -2.66
C VAL A 72 4.02 7.69 -3.41
N ALA A 73 4.79 7.77 -4.49
CA ALA A 73 5.25 6.59 -5.22
C ALA A 73 6.26 5.81 -4.38
N VAL A 74 6.06 4.50 -4.26
CA VAL A 74 6.94 3.56 -3.57
C VAL A 74 7.22 2.40 -4.52
N PRO A 75 8.49 2.14 -4.85
CA PRO A 75 8.84 1.11 -5.82
C PRO A 75 8.45 -0.28 -5.31
N ARG A 76 7.99 -1.13 -6.23
CA ARG A 76 7.66 -2.54 -5.97
C ARG A 76 8.92 -3.40 -5.89
N THR A 77 9.78 -3.09 -4.92
CA THR A 77 11.07 -3.78 -4.70
C THR A 77 11.33 -3.96 -3.21
N GLU A 78 12.35 -4.74 -2.85
CA GLU A 78 12.79 -4.89 -1.46
C GLU A 78 13.23 -3.56 -0.81
N ALA A 79 13.59 -2.55 -1.62
CA ALA A 79 13.89 -1.21 -1.13
C ALA A 79 12.64 -0.39 -0.77
N GLY A 80 11.49 -0.72 -1.36
CA GLY A 80 10.20 -0.09 -1.05
C GLY A 80 9.39 -0.86 0.00
N TRP A 81 9.46 -2.19 -0.02
CA TRP A 81 8.60 -3.06 0.78
C TRP A 81 9.34 -4.25 1.36
N HIS A 82 9.15 -4.50 2.66
CA HIS A 82 9.49 -5.76 3.31
C HIS A 82 8.27 -6.67 3.27
N VAL A 83 8.41 -7.83 2.62
CA VAL A 83 7.44 -8.92 2.70
C VAL A 83 8.06 -9.99 3.59
N TYR A 84 7.39 -10.32 4.70
CA TYR A 84 7.92 -11.29 5.67
C TYR A 84 6.85 -12.24 6.16
N GLU A 85 7.27 -13.45 6.54
CA GLU A 85 6.42 -14.43 7.19
C GLU A 85 6.22 -14.02 8.66
N GLY A 86 5.04 -13.48 8.98
CA GLY A 86 4.61 -13.20 10.35
C GLY A 86 3.56 -14.22 10.83
N PRO A 87 3.50 -14.56 12.12
CA PRO A 87 2.34 -15.28 12.66
C PRO A 87 1.16 -14.29 12.86
N PRO A 88 -0.10 -14.67 12.56
CA PRO A 88 -0.56 -15.93 11.96
C PRO A 88 -0.51 -15.96 10.43
N MET A 89 -0.24 -14.82 9.77
CA MET A 89 -0.29 -14.63 8.31
C MET A 89 0.87 -13.74 7.83
N PRO A 90 1.37 -13.91 6.59
CA PRO A 90 2.35 -13.05 5.97
C PRO A 90 1.97 -11.57 6.08
N GLN A 91 2.98 -10.74 6.29
CA GLN A 91 2.82 -9.31 6.46
C GLN A 91 3.69 -8.56 5.47
N VAL A 92 3.24 -7.34 5.14
CA VAL A 92 4.01 -6.39 4.36
C VAL A 92 4.15 -5.10 5.12
N SER A 93 5.35 -4.53 5.08
CA SER A 93 5.58 -3.18 5.57
C SER A 93 6.51 -2.37 4.69
N ASN A 94 6.45 -1.04 4.79
CA ASN A 94 7.37 -0.18 4.05
C ASN A 94 8.82 -0.39 4.50
N ALA A 95 9.75 -0.53 3.54
CA ALA A 95 11.17 -0.78 3.78
C ALA A 95 12.02 0.50 3.89
N ALA A 96 11.48 1.63 3.46
CA ALA A 96 12.08 2.95 3.59
C ALA A 96 11.09 3.93 4.23
N PRO A 97 11.57 5.03 4.85
CA PRO A 97 10.70 6.10 5.29
C PRO A 97 9.92 6.69 4.10
N ILE A 98 8.64 6.96 4.30
CA ILE A 98 7.76 7.52 3.27
C ILE A 98 7.39 8.94 3.69
N GLY A 99 7.96 9.92 3.00
CA GLY A 99 7.67 11.34 3.21
C GLY A 99 6.46 11.77 2.39
N VAL A 100 5.42 12.27 3.05
CA VAL A 100 4.25 12.82 2.36
C VAL A 100 4.40 14.34 2.25
N PRO A 101 4.03 14.94 1.10
CA PRO A 101 4.04 16.39 0.96
C PRO A 101 3.28 17.09 2.10
N ARG A 102 3.88 18.16 2.61
CA ARG A 102 3.30 18.98 3.68
C ARG A 102 2.04 19.68 3.20
N SER A 103 1.11 19.88 4.13
CA SER A 103 0.03 20.85 3.93
C SER A 103 0.59 22.26 3.99
N THR A 104 0.39 23.05 2.93
CA THR A 104 0.65 24.49 2.95
C THR A 104 -0.57 25.28 3.43
N ALA A 105 -1.76 24.65 3.45
CA ALA A 105 -3.00 25.19 4.00
C ALA A 105 -3.96 24.06 4.39
N GLY A 106 -4.59 24.18 5.57
CA GLY A 106 -5.51 23.18 6.13
C GLY A 106 -4.81 22.12 6.99
N THR A 107 -5.59 21.48 7.88
CA THR A 107 -5.10 20.46 8.82
C THR A 107 -6.06 19.27 8.83
N PRO A 108 -6.08 18.45 7.77
CA PRO A 108 -6.95 17.28 7.73
C PRO A 108 -6.56 16.30 8.83
N VAL A 109 -7.56 15.72 9.49
CA VAL A 109 -7.35 14.64 10.45
C VAL A 109 -7.23 13.35 9.66
N ILE A 110 -6.01 12.83 9.56
CA ILE A 110 -5.75 11.57 8.87
C ILE A 110 -5.97 10.41 9.84
N THR A 111 -6.79 9.47 9.42
CA THR A 111 -7.17 8.29 10.21
C THR A 111 -6.82 6.99 9.51
N ALA A 112 -6.53 7.02 8.21
CA ALA A 112 -6.06 5.85 7.47
C ALA A 112 -5.01 6.22 6.41
N ALA A 113 -4.24 5.21 6.01
CA ALA A 113 -3.38 5.25 4.84
C ALA A 113 -3.70 4.04 3.95
N ALA A 114 -3.60 4.21 2.63
CA ALA A 114 -3.84 3.16 1.67
C ALA A 114 -2.67 3.02 0.70
N VAL A 115 -2.54 1.82 0.14
CA VAL A 115 -1.63 1.47 -0.94
C VAL A 115 -2.46 1.13 -2.15
N GLY A 116 -2.17 1.75 -3.28
CA GLY A 116 -2.90 1.46 -4.51
C GLY A 116 -2.13 1.76 -5.78
N THR A 117 -2.84 1.69 -6.91
CA THR A 117 -2.21 1.53 -8.24
C THR A 117 -2.02 2.82 -9.03
N ALA A 118 -2.68 3.91 -8.66
CA ALA A 118 -2.68 5.14 -9.44
C ALA A 118 -2.08 6.32 -8.68
N ALA A 119 -1.30 7.15 -9.39
CA ALA A 119 -0.76 8.40 -8.87
C ALA A 119 -1.85 9.45 -8.57
N THR A 120 -2.95 9.41 -9.32
CA THR A 120 -4.12 10.31 -9.19
C THR A 120 -5.39 9.57 -9.64
N GLY A 121 -6.56 10.15 -9.35
CA GLY A 121 -7.86 9.56 -9.73
C GLY A 121 -8.24 8.34 -8.89
N ALA A 122 -9.27 7.59 -9.31
CA ALA A 122 -9.85 6.52 -8.49
C ALA A 122 -8.81 5.45 -8.09
N GLY A 123 -8.12 4.85 -9.06
CA GLY A 123 -7.16 3.77 -8.81
C GLY A 123 -7.75 2.57 -8.05
N HIS A 124 -6.97 1.51 -7.88
CA HIS A 124 -7.36 0.40 -7.00
C HIS A 124 -6.78 0.59 -5.62
N CYS A 125 -7.61 0.50 -4.57
CA CYS A 125 -7.13 0.36 -3.21
C CYS A 125 -6.79 -1.13 -2.96
N LEU A 126 -5.51 -1.46 -2.85
CA LEU A 126 -5.06 -2.84 -2.62
C LEU A 126 -5.07 -3.19 -1.13
N TYR A 127 -4.57 -2.28 -0.31
CA TYR A 127 -4.51 -2.42 1.14
C TYR A 127 -4.74 -1.07 1.80
N TRP A 128 -5.33 -1.09 2.99
CA TRP A 128 -5.39 0.07 3.85
C TRP A 128 -5.23 -0.31 5.31
N VAL A 129 -4.76 0.64 6.10
CA VAL A 129 -4.58 0.48 7.54
C VAL A 129 -5.00 1.75 8.24
N ARG A 130 -5.53 1.61 9.46
CA ARG A 130 -5.73 2.76 10.35
C ARG A 130 -4.37 3.33 10.74
N VAL A 131 -4.25 4.65 10.72
CA VAL A 131 -3.08 5.36 11.22
C VAL A 131 -3.45 6.14 12.46
N ASN A 132 -2.63 6.01 13.49
CA ASN A 132 -2.77 6.80 14.71
C ASN A 132 -1.91 8.07 14.60
N ARG A 133 -2.24 9.09 15.39
CA ARG A 133 -1.55 10.40 15.40
C ARG A 133 -0.03 10.30 15.64
N TRP A 134 0.44 9.22 16.28
CA TRP A 134 1.86 8.95 16.51
C TRP A 134 2.61 8.43 15.27
N GLN A 135 1.88 7.88 14.29
CA GLN A 135 2.42 7.34 13.04
C GLN A 135 2.44 8.40 11.92
N ILE A 136 1.72 9.52 12.08
CA ILE A 136 1.74 10.63 11.14
C ILE A 136 1.48 11.97 11.87
N ASN A 137 2.52 12.80 11.97
CA ASN A 137 2.38 14.17 12.46
C ASN A 137 2.20 15.12 11.28
N LEU A 138 0.94 15.42 10.93
CA LEU A 138 0.59 16.53 10.04
C LEU A 138 0.39 17.79 10.88
N GLN A 139 1.45 18.58 11.01
CA GLN A 139 1.35 19.97 11.46
C GLN A 139 1.80 20.88 10.32
N ALA A 140 1.27 22.11 10.28
CA ALA A 140 1.81 23.12 9.37
C ALA A 140 3.33 23.23 9.60
N ASN A 141 4.12 23.12 8.53
CA ASN A 141 5.59 23.12 8.57
C ASN A 141 6.29 21.91 9.26
N VAL A 142 5.60 20.81 9.54
CA VAL A 142 6.25 19.54 9.95
C VAL A 142 6.09 18.51 8.82
N PHE A 143 7.17 17.78 8.52
CA PHE A 143 7.12 16.66 7.58
C PHE A 143 6.27 15.55 8.16
N ALA A 144 5.14 15.24 7.51
CA ALA A 144 4.38 14.05 7.80
C ALA A 144 5.06 12.87 7.12
N SER A 145 5.61 11.95 7.90
CA SER A 145 6.31 10.78 7.38
C SER A 145 5.90 9.53 8.11
N PHE A 146 5.87 8.42 7.39
CA PHE A 146 5.91 7.09 7.97
C PHE A 146 7.37 6.66 8.12
N GLY A 147 7.78 6.25 9.31
CA GLY A 147 9.03 5.55 9.55
C GLY A 147 9.02 4.15 8.92
N ILE A 148 10.18 3.50 8.87
CA ILE A 148 10.29 2.12 8.39
C ILE A 148 9.40 1.22 9.24
N GLY A 149 8.55 0.42 8.58
CA GLY A 149 7.68 -0.53 9.26
C GLY A 149 6.42 0.06 9.89
N ASP A 150 6.12 1.35 9.70
CA ASP A 150 4.92 2.00 10.26
C ASP A 150 3.64 1.60 9.51
N LEU A 151 3.73 1.43 8.19
CA LEU A 151 2.64 0.87 7.39
C LEU A 151 2.77 -0.64 7.44
N ARG A 152 1.79 -1.32 8.05
CA ARG A 152 1.75 -2.79 8.14
C ARG A 152 0.42 -3.32 7.63
N PHE A 153 0.50 -4.25 6.69
CA PHE A 153 -0.64 -4.89 6.06
C PHE A 153 -0.54 -6.41 6.26
N ASN A 154 -1.66 -7.04 6.57
CA ASN A 154 -1.74 -8.50 6.65
C ASN A 154 -2.30 -9.02 5.32
N ALA A 155 -1.78 -10.17 4.85
CA ALA A 155 -2.56 -11.00 3.93
C ALA A 155 -3.79 -11.50 4.70
N GLY A 156 -4.99 -11.29 4.14
CA GLY A 156 -6.26 -11.70 4.72
C GLY A 156 -7.11 -12.42 3.69
#